data_AF-A0A093ZI31-F1
#
_entry.id   AF-A0A093ZI31-F1
#
_cell.length_a   1.000
_cell.length_b   1.000
_cell.length_c   1.000
_cell.angle_alpha   90.00
_cell.angle_beta   90.00
_cell.angle_gamma   90.00
#
_symmetry.space_group_name_H-M   'P 1'
#
loop_
_entity.id
_entity.type
_entity.pdbx_description
1 polymer ?
#
loop_
_entity_poly.entity_id
_entity_poly.type
_entity_poly.pdbx_seq_one_letter_code
_entity_poly.pdbx_strand_id
1 'polypeptide(L)'
;MKGASDGGILVPHSENRFPGYDMESKELDAETLRKYIFGGHVAEYMETLADDDEERYKSQFQGYIDDEIEADGLEELYQDIHKQIREDPFKKVEGAAEKKDKEEYKKESLKYKGRKLTKEEKIERVKAKIAELRE
;
A
#
# COMPACT_ATOMS: atom_id res chain seq x y z
N MET A 1 7.42 13.24 -1.15
CA MET A 1 7.97 14.60 -1.01
C MET A 1 7.93 15.34 -2.35
N LYS A 2 8.63 14.87 -3.40
CA LYS A 2 8.66 15.51 -4.73
C LYS A 2 7.26 15.88 -5.26
N GLY A 3 6.32 14.93 -5.29
CA GLY A 3 4.95 15.20 -5.74
C GLY A 3 4.18 16.26 -4.93
N ALA A 4 4.47 16.44 -3.63
CA ALA A 4 3.86 17.51 -2.84
C ALA A 4 4.43 18.89 -3.21
N SER A 5 5.74 18.95 -3.47
CA SER A 5 6.39 20.15 -4.00
C SER A 5 5.86 20.52 -5.38
N ASP A 6 5.70 19.53 -6.26
CA ASP A 6 5.16 19.74 -7.62
C ASP A 6 3.67 20.09 -7.60
N GLY A 7 2.96 19.70 -6.54
CA GLY A 7 1.58 20.09 -6.26
C GLY A 7 1.41 21.51 -5.68
N GLY A 8 2.50 22.27 -5.50
CA GLY A 8 2.45 23.67 -5.06
C GLY A 8 2.61 23.90 -3.56
N ILE A 9 2.87 22.86 -2.77
CA ILE A 9 3.20 23.01 -1.34
C ILE A 9 4.68 23.34 -1.21
N LEU A 10 5.01 24.43 -0.51
CA LEU A 10 6.40 24.75 -0.19
C LEU A 10 6.95 23.74 0.83
N VAL A 11 7.65 22.73 0.32
CA VAL A 11 8.41 21.78 1.13
C VAL A 11 9.90 22.11 0.98
N PRO A 12 10.59 22.62 2.01
CA PRO A 12 12.01 22.88 1.92
C PRO A 12 12.79 21.55 1.80
N HIS A 13 13.50 21.37 0.69
CA HIS A 13 14.30 20.17 0.41
C HIS A 13 15.49 20.47 -0.49
N SER A 14 16.44 19.53 -0.55
CA SER A 14 17.58 19.52 -1.47
C SER A 14 17.47 18.35 -2.44
N GLU A 15 18.20 18.38 -3.55
CA GLU A 15 18.14 17.38 -4.62
C GLU A 15 18.98 16.11 -4.38
N ASN A 16 19.84 16.14 -3.37
CA ASN A 16 20.82 15.09 -3.05
C ASN A 16 20.25 13.71 -2.63
N ARG A 17 18.93 13.61 -2.50
CA ARG A 17 18.22 12.37 -2.16
C ARG A 17 17.31 11.87 -3.28
N PHE A 18 17.30 12.55 -4.43
CA PHE A 18 16.54 12.11 -5.58
C PHE A 18 17.29 11.03 -6.37
N PRO A 19 16.57 10.06 -6.97
CA PRO A 19 17.17 9.15 -7.93
C PRO A 19 17.76 9.95 -9.09
N GLY A 20 18.94 9.54 -9.56
CA GLY A 20 19.72 10.29 -10.56
C GLY A 20 20.71 11.30 -9.97
N TYR A 21 20.73 11.51 -8.64
CA TYR A 21 21.75 12.37 -8.03
C TYR A 21 23.10 11.65 -7.92
N ASP A 22 24.14 12.25 -8.47
CA ASP A 22 25.51 11.77 -8.35
C ASP A 22 26.25 12.46 -7.19
N MET A 23 26.85 11.65 -6.31
CA MET A 23 27.55 12.16 -5.13
C MET A 23 28.91 12.79 -5.47
N GLU A 24 29.53 12.40 -6.58
CA GLU A 24 30.83 12.90 -7.00
C GLU A 24 30.74 14.26 -7.68
N SER A 25 29.94 14.35 -8.75
CA SER A 25 29.66 15.61 -9.46
C SER A 25 28.76 16.57 -8.68
N LYS A 26 27.97 16.06 -7.72
CA LYS A 26 26.91 16.80 -7.01
C LYS A 26 25.83 17.35 -7.93
N GLU A 27 25.59 16.67 -9.04
CA GLU A 27 24.58 17.03 -10.03
C GLU A 27 23.43 16.00 -10.03
N LEU A 28 22.23 16.47 -10.32
CA LEU A 28 21.05 15.63 -10.49
C LEU A 28 20.79 15.38 -11.97
N ASP A 29 20.74 14.11 -12.36
CA ASP A 29 20.17 13.72 -13.65
C ASP A 29 18.64 13.77 -13.60
N ALA A 30 18.09 14.81 -14.24
CA ALA A 30 16.66 15.03 -14.33
C ALA A 30 15.94 13.98 -15.19
N GLU A 31 16.63 13.35 -16.14
CA GLU A 31 16.03 12.31 -17.00
C GLU A 31 15.77 11.03 -16.21
N THR A 32 16.75 10.56 -15.43
CA THR A 32 16.56 9.47 -14.48
C THR A 32 15.46 9.80 -13.48
N LEU A 33 15.44 11.00 -12.89
CA LEU A 33 14.38 11.39 -11.96
C LEU A 33 12.99 11.31 -12.64
N ARG A 34 12.86 11.83 -13.85
CA ARG A 34 11.60 11.79 -14.62
C ARG A 34 11.16 10.35 -14.87
N LYS A 35 12.08 9.48 -15.28
CA LYS A 35 11.82 8.05 -15.49
C LYS A 35 11.28 7.37 -14.22
N TYR A 36 11.83 7.71 -13.05
CA TYR A 36 11.31 7.19 -11.78
C TYR A 36 9.91 7.71 -11.43
N ILE A 37 9.58 8.96 -11.80
CA ILE A 37 8.25 9.54 -11.58
C ILE A 37 7.18 8.77 -12.37
N PHE A 38 7.46 8.40 -13.61
CA PHE A 38 6.52 7.70 -14.49
C PHE A 38 6.69 6.18 -14.50
N GLY A 39 7.39 5.61 -13.52
CA GLY A 39 7.50 4.15 -13.38
C GLY A 39 8.39 3.45 -14.40
N GLY A 40 9.24 4.16 -15.15
CA GLY A 40 10.08 3.56 -16.20
C GLY A 40 11.07 2.50 -15.69
N HIS A 41 11.48 2.55 -14.43
CA HIS A 41 12.29 1.48 -13.80
C HIS A 41 11.48 0.19 -13.57
N VAL A 42 10.16 0.29 -13.39
CA VAL A 42 9.25 -0.86 -13.32
C VAL A 42 9.01 -1.39 -14.73
N ALA A 43 8.77 -0.51 -15.69
CA ALA A 43 8.60 -0.88 -17.10
C ALA A 43 9.81 -1.66 -17.64
N GLU A 44 11.03 -1.17 -17.44
CA GLU A 44 12.25 -1.89 -17.85
C GLU A 44 12.40 -3.26 -17.17
N TYR A 45 12.01 -3.36 -15.90
CA TYR A 45 12.05 -4.63 -15.19
C TYR A 45 10.97 -5.61 -15.69
N MET A 46 9.80 -5.09 -16.06
CA MET A 46 8.74 -5.86 -16.72
C MET A 46 9.21 -6.40 -18.07
N GLU A 47 9.82 -5.56 -18.91
CA GLU A 47 10.39 -5.97 -20.20
C GLU A 47 11.48 -7.04 -20.02
N THR A 48 12.43 -6.78 -19.11
CA THR A 48 13.54 -7.72 -18.86
C THR A 48 13.01 -9.08 -18.39
N LEU A 49 12.03 -9.11 -17.47
CA LEU A 49 11.46 -10.37 -17.00
C LEU A 49 10.58 -11.06 -18.05
N ALA A 50 9.86 -10.31 -18.89
CA ALA A 50 9.08 -10.88 -19.96
C ALA A 50 9.96 -11.63 -20.97
N ASP A 51 11.16 -11.11 -21.25
CA ASP A 51 12.13 -11.74 -22.15
C ASP A 51 12.93 -12.88 -21.50
N ASP A 52 13.39 -12.70 -20.24
CA ASP A 52 14.32 -13.63 -19.58
C ASP A 52 13.64 -14.74 -18.78
N ASP A 53 12.51 -14.47 -18.10
CA ASP A 53 11.85 -15.40 -17.16
C ASP A 53 10.35 -15.12 -17.02
N GLU A 54 9.58 -15.71 -17.95
CA GLU A 54 8.12 -15.55 -18.01
C GLU A 54 7.40 -16.07 -16.74
N GLU A 55 7.96 -17.04 -16.03
CA GLU A 55 7.37 -17.57 -14.79
C GLU A 55 7.47 -16.51 -13.66
N ARG A 56 8.62 -15.85 -13.55
CA ARG A 56 8.79 -14.71 -12.65
C ARG A 56 7.94 -13.53 -13.05
N TYR A 57 7.83 -13.24 -14.34
CA TYR A 57 6.97 -12.18 -14.84
C TYR A 57 5.51 -12.41 -14.40
N LYS A 58 4.97 -13.61 -14.66
CA LYS A 58 3.59 -13.96 -14.28
C LYS A 58 3.34 -13.93 -12.78
N SER A 59 4.30 -14.35 -11.96
CA SER A 59 4.14 -14.36 -10.50
C SER A 59 4.22 -12.97 -9.87
N GLN A 60 5.07 -12.08 -10.38
CA GLN A 60 5.27 -10.74 -9.82
C GLN A 60 4.30 -9.70 -10.37
N PHE A 61 3.96 -9.79 -11.66
CA PHE A 61 3.12 -8.83 -12.38
C PHE A 61 1.72 -9.35 -12.67
N GLN A 62 1.24 -10.36 -11.92
CA GLN A 62 -0.08 -10.95 -12.14
C GLN A 62 -1.20 -9.91 -12.24
N GLY A 63 -1.22 -8.92 -11.33
CA GLY A 63 -2.25 -7.86 -11.37
C GLY A 63 -2.19 -6.99 -12.64
N TYR A 64 -0.99 -6.75 -13.18
CA TYR A 64 -0.83 -6.03 -14.44
C TYR A 64 -1.36 -6.86 -15.62
N ILE A 65 -1.13 -8.17 -15.60
CA ILE A 65 -1.65 -9.09 -16.62
C ILE A 65 -3.17 -9.15 -16.55
N ASP A 66 -3.74 -9.26 -15.34
CA ASP A 66 -5.19 -9.33 -15.12
C ASP A 66 -5.89 -8.04 -15.57
N ASP A 67 -5.24 -6.88 -15.44
CA ASP A 67 -5.74 -5.56 -15.84
C ASP A 67 -5.30 -5.13 -17.26
N GLU A 68 -4.63 -6.00 -18.02
CA GLU A 68 -4.12 -5.74 -19.38
C GLU A 68 -3.19 -4.52 -19.48
N ILE A 69 -2.33 -4.33 -18.47
CA ILE A 69 -1.36 -3.22 -18.40
C ILE A 69 0.03 -3.71 -18.82
N GLU A 70 0.52 -3.16 -19.93
CA GLU A 70 1.84 -3.44 -20.49
C GLU A 70 2.90 -2.40 -20.02
N ALA A 71 4.17 -2.71 -20.26
CA ALA A 71 5.31 -1.90 -19.78
C ALA A 71 5.35 -0.50 -20.44
N ASP A 72 4.97 -0.40 -21.70
CA ASP A 72 4.90 0.86 -22.47
C ASP A 72 3.73 1.75 -22.00
N GLY A 73 2.61 1.15 -21.59
CA GLY A 73 1.43 1.85 -21.08
C GLY A 73 1.60 2.48 -19.69
N LEU A 74 2.62 2.09 -18.93
CA LEU A 74 2.86 2.58 -17.56
C LEU A 74 3.09 4.10 -17.49
N GLU A 75 3.84 4.66 -18.43
CA GLU A 75 4.11 6.10 -18.44
C GLU A 75 2.83 6.90 -18.72
N GLU A 76 2.05 6.49 -19.72
CA GLU A 76 0.78 7.14 -20.06
C GLU A 76 -0.23 7.04 -18.91
N LEU A 77 -0.31 5.86 -18.28
CA LEU A 77 -1.15 5.63 -17.11
C LEU A 77 -0.86 6.62 -15.98
N TYR A 78 0.40 6.80 -15.60
CA TYR A 78 0.77 7.74 -14.54
C TYR A 78 0.53 9.21 -14.93
N GLN A 79 0.75 9.57 -16.19
CA GLN A 79 0.41 10.91 -16.70
C GLN A 79 -1.08 11.19 -16.56
N ASP A 80 -1.93 10.23 -16.90
CA ASP A 80 -3.39 10.38 -16.80
C ASP A 80 -3.86 10.38 -15.35
N ILE A 81 -3.27 9.55 -14.48
CA ILE A 81 -3.52 9.60 -13.03
C ILE A 81 -3.20 11.00 -12.48
N HIS A 82 -2.07 11.61 -12.87
CA HIS A 82 -1.72 12.96 -12.41
C HIS A 82 -2.71 14.02 -12.89
N LYS A 83 -3.24 13.91 -14.11
CA LYS A 83 -4.30 14.79 -14.61
C LYS A 83 -5.58 14.63 -13.78
N GLN A 84 -6.03 13.40 -13.58
CA GLN A 84 -7.24 13.09 -12.82
C GLN A 84 -7.16 13.59 -11.36
N ILE A 85 -6.01 13.44 -10.70
CA ILE A 85 -5.80 13.95 -9.34
C ILE A 85 -5.91 15.48 -9.29
N ARG A 86 -5.43 16.18 -10.33
CA ARG A 86 -5.52 17.65 -10.40
C ARG A 86 -6.93 18.13 -10.70
N GLU A 87 -7.70 17.35 -11.47
CA GLU A 87 -9.09 17.64 -11.79
C GLU A 87 -10.02 17.42 -10.59
N ASP A 88 -9.91 16.29 -9.90
CA ASP A 88 -10.66 15.99 -8.67
C ASP A 88 -9.78 15.32 -7.60
N PRO A 89 -9.13 16.12 -6.72
CA PRO A 89 -8.27 15.58 -5.67
C PRO A 89 -9.03 14.85 -4.55
N PHE A 90 -10.36 14.98 -4.50
CA PHE A 90 -11.20 14.37 -3.47
C PHE A 90 -12.12 13.27 -4.01
N LYS A 91 -11.80 12.75 -5.20
CA LYS A 91 -12.55 11.67 -5.85
C LYS A 91 -12.77 10.51 -4.88
N LYS A 92 -14.04 10.20 -4.62
CA LYS A 92 -14.41 9.09 -3.75
C LYS A 92 -14.24 7.78 -4.51
N VAL A 93 -13.83 6.73 -3.79
CA VAL A 93 -13.80 5.37 -4.35
C VAL A 93 -15.23 4.97 -4.71
N GLU A 94 -15.47 4.69 -5.98
CA GLU A 94 -16.76 4.22 -6.45
C GLU A 94 -17.04 2.82 -5.89
N GLY A 95 -18.27 2.61 -5.41
CA GLY A 95 -18.64 1.32 -4.79
C GLY A 95 -18.07 1.10 -3.38
N ALA A 96 -17.42 2.10 -2.76
CA ALA A 96 -17.08 2.02 -1.34
C ALA A 96 -18.36 1.83 -0.53
N ALA A 97 -18.50 0.64 0.08
CA ALA A 97 -19.62 0.34 0.96
C ALA A 97 -19.75 1.43 2.02
N GLU A 98 -20.99 1.78 2.37
CA GLU A 98 -21.24 2.72 3.46
C GLU A 98 -20.44 2.26 4.68
N LYS A 99 -19.64 3.18 5.23
CA LYS A 99 -18.86 2.87 6.43
C LYS A 99 -19.86 2.48 7.51
N LYS A 100 -19.74 1.24 8.01
CA LYS A 100 -20.56 0.77 9.13
C LYS A 100 -20.44 1.75 10.28
N ASP A 101 -21.52 1.92 11.04
CA ASP A 101 -21.48 2.83 12.17
C ASP A 101 -20.45 2.33 13.21
N LYS A 102 -19.90 3.27 13.99
CA LYS A 102 -18.97 2.96 15.08
C LYS A 102 -19.56 1.92 16.04
N GLU A 103 -20.87 1.94 16.26
CA GLU A 103 -21.56 0.96 17.10
C GLU A 103 -21.58 -0.45 16.49
N GLU A 104 -21.73 -0.57 15.18
CA GLU A 104 -21.72 -1.87 14.49
C GLU A 104 -20.32 -2.50 14.53
N TYR A 105 -19.27 -1.71 14.27
CA TYR A 105 -17.89 -2.18 14.40
C TYR A 105 -17.58 -2.60 15.84
N LYS A 106 -18.08 -1.86 16.83
CA LYS A 106 -17.90 -2.21 18.24
C LYS A 106 -18.61 -3.52 18.59
N LYS A 107 -19.85 -3.72 18.12
CA LYS A 107 -20.60 -4.97 18.34
C LYS A 107 -19.87 -6.16 17.72
N GLU A 108 -19.39 -6.05 16.48
CA GLU A 108 -18.67 -7.13 15.81
C GLU A 108 -17.35 -7.46 16.53
N SER A 109 -16.57 -6.44 16.92
CA SER A 109 -15.31 -6.62 17.64
C SER A 109 -15.50 -7.30 19.01
N LEU A 110 -16.57 -6.96 19.73
CA LEU A 110 -16.85 -7.55 21.04
C LEU A 110 -17.20 -9.04 20.99
N LYS A 111 -17.66 -9.58 19.86
CA LYS A 111 -17.94 -11.02 19.70
C LYS A 111 -16.68 -11.87 19.87
N TYR A 112 -15.55 -11.40 19.34
CA TYR A 112 -14.28 -12.12 19.36
C TYR A 112 -13.39 -11.75 20.55
N LYS A 113 -13.76 -10.69 21.28
CA LYS A 113 -13.00 -10.23 22.45
C LYS A 113 -13.35 -11.07 23.67
N GLY A 114 -12.42 -11.92 24.10
CA GLY A 114 -12.57 -12.69 25.33
C GLY A 114 -12.83 -11.80 26.55
N ARG A 115 -13.88 -12.11 27.31
CA ARG A 115 -14.15 -11.42 28.58
C ARG A 115 -13.22 -11.95 29.67
N LYS A 116 -12.81 -11.06 30.59
CA LYS A 116 -12.13 -11.48 31.81
C LYS A 116 -13.15 -12.16 32.74
N LEU A 117 -12.78 -13.33 33.26
CA LEU A 117 -13.60 -14.03 34.27
C LEU A 117 -13.71 -13.21 35.55
N THR A 118 -14.88 -13.25 36.16
CA THR A 118 -15.12 -12.66 37.48
C THR A 118 -14.41 -13.46 38.57
N LYS A 119 -14.31 -12.90 39.78
CA LYS A 119 -13.67 -13.58 40.92
C LYS A 119 -14.44 -14.85 41.31
N GLU A 120 -15.77 -14.80 41.27
CA GLU A 120 -16.65 -15.92 41.60
C GLU A 120 -16.51 -17.07 40.59
N GLU A 121 -16.57 -16.76 39.29
CA GLU A 121 -16.35 -17.74 38.20
C GLU A 121 -14.97 -18.42 38.32
N LYS A 122 -13.93 -17.67 38.72
CA LYS A 122 -12.60 -18.23 38.98
C LYS A 122 -12.60 -19.19 40.17
N ILE A 123 -13.27 -18.83 41.27
CA ILE A 123 -13.35 -19.67 42.48
C ILE A 123 -14.11 -20.96 42.17
N GLU A 124 -15.21 -20.90 41.42
CA GLU A 124 -15.96 -22.09 41.00
C GLU A 124 -15.14 -23.00 40.09
N ARG A 125 -14.41 -22.43 39.11
CA ARG A 125 -13.47 -23.20 38.28
C ARG A 125 -12.42 -23.93 39.10
N VAL A 126 -11.88 -23.28 40.12
CA VAL A 126 -10.89 -23.90 41.03
C VAL A 126 -11.54 -25.04 41.83
N LYS A 127 -12.73 -24.84 42.39
CA LYS A 127 -13.47 -25.89 43.12
C LYS A 127 -13.78 -27.10 42.23
N ALA A 128 -14.31 -26.88 41.02
CA ALA A 128 -14.63 -27.94 40.07
C ALA A 128 -13.38 -28.74 39.69
N LYS A 129 -12.26 -28.05 39.43
CA LYS A 129 -11.00 -28.70 39.08
C LYS A 129 -10.38 -29.49 40.23
N ILE A 130 -10.55 -29.04 41.48
CA ILE A 130 -10.12 -29.79 42.67
C ILE A 130 -10.97 -31.05 42.86
N ALA A 131 -12.28 -31.00 42.56
CA ALA A 131 -13.15 -32.17 42.66
C ALA A 131 -12.81 -33.23 41.61
N GLU A 132 -12.59 -32.83 40.36
CA GLU A 132 -12.21 -33.71 39.24
C GLU A 132 -10.85 -34.40 39.47
N LEU A 133 -9.89 -33.73 40.12
CA LEU A 133 -8.57 -34.31 40.44
C LEU A 133 -8.56 -35.20 41.70
N ARG A 134 -9.65 -35.20 42.47
CA ARG A 134 -9.81 -36.03 43.68
C ARG A 134 -10.56 -37.33 43.41
N GLU A 135 -11.26 -37.42 42.27
CA GLU A 135 -11.76 -38.67 41.68
C GLU A 135 -10.63 -39.40 40.94
#